data_AF-A0A4U7CT85-F1
#
_entry.id   AF-A0A4U7CT85-F1
#
_cell.length_a   1.000
_cell.length_b   1.000
_cell.length_c   1.000
_cell.angle_alpha   90.00
_cell.angle_beta   90.00
_cell.angle_gamma   90.00
#
_symmetry.space_group_name_H-M   'P 1'
#
loop_
_entity.id
_entity.type
_entity.pdbx_description
1 polymer ?
#
loop_
_entity_poly.entity_id
_entity_poly.type
_entity_poly.pdbx_seq_one_letter_code
_entity_poly.pdbx_strand_id
1 'polypeptide(L)'
;MGSTIVYEDDDTFNDGSRYEMIATDVPKSNDYPEGIKYRFQYMAEDGRTLLRFDNFPDHPRVDRHHYHTPDGVYDDIEYTDLKAHVRKFHTEMDDRRER
;
A
#
# COMPACT_ATOMS: atom_id res chain seq x y z
N MET A 1 -23.04 5.09 -3.11
CA MET A 1 -22.73 3.99 -2.17
C MET A 1 -21.47 4.40 -1.44
N GLY A 2 -21.52 4.48 -0.11
CA GLY A 2 -20.38 4.90 0.70
C GLY A 2 -19.30 3.83 0.70
N SER A 3 -18.05 4.28 0.78
CA SER A 3 -16.89 3.41 0.91
C SER A 3 -16.74 2.98 2.38
N THR A 4 -16.62 1.68 2.64
CA THR A 4 -16.48 1.14 4.01
C THR A 4 -15.06 0.69 4.26
N ILE A 5 -14.43 1.13 5.34
CA ILE A 5 -13.10 0.63 5.74
C ILE A 5 -13.23 -0.86 6.11
N VAL A 6 -12.44 -1.71 5.45
CA VAL A 6 -12.41 -3.17 5.70
C VAL A 6 -11.10 -3.63 6.33
N TYR A 7 -10.07 -2.78 6.28
CA TYR A 7 -8.82 -2.98 6.98
C TYR A 7 -8.23 -1.60 7.29
N GLU A 8 -7.79 -1.42 8.53
CA GLU A 8 -7.04 -0.26 9.00
C GLU A 8 -6.02 -0.75 10.02
N ASP A 9 -4.76 -0.35 9.85
CA ASP A 9 -3.67 -0.64 10.77
C ASP A 9 -2.60 0.44 10.64
N ASP A 10 -2.07 0.91 11.76
CA ASP A 10 -1.01 1.91 11.81
C ASP A 10 -0.16 1.71 13.05
N ASP A 11 1.12 2.05 12.94
CA ASP A 11 2.04 2.08 14.09
C ASP A 11 3.21 3.02 13.83
N THR A 12 3.89 3.42 14.90
CA THR A 12 5.12 4.21 14.88
C THR A 12 6.22 3.49 15.65
N PHE A 13 7.35 3.27 15.00
CA PHE A 13 8.53 2.61 15.57
C PHE A 13 9.38 3.58 16.41
N ASN A 14 10.29 3.01 17.21
CA ASN A 14 11.18 3.77 18.09
C ASN A 14 12.13 4.75 17.36
N ASP A 15 12.41 4.49 16.08
CA ASP A 15 13.23 5.36 15.23
C ASP A 15 12.41 6.49 14.58
N GLY A 16 11.14 6.64 14.96
CA GLY A 16 10.21 7.63 14.42
C GLY A 16 9.63 7.27 13.05
N SER A 17 10.11 6.20 12.40
CA SER A 17 9.47 5.68 11.20
C SER A 17 8.07 5.15 11.53
N ARG A 18 7.14 5.25 10.59
CA ARG A 18 5.74 4.88 10.83
C ARG A 18 5.11 4.28 9.60
N TYR A 19 4.12 3.42 9.79
CA TYR A 19 3.29 2.93 8.71
C TYR A 19 1.82 3.27 8.93
N GLU A 20 1.10 3.42 7.84
CA GLU A 20 -0.35 3.62 7.81
C GLU A 20 -0.91 2.75 6.68
N MET A 21 -1.91 1.93 7.01
CA MET A 21 -2.52 0.99 6.08
C MET A 21 -4.03 1.18 6.10
N ILE A 22 -4.62 1.48 4.95
CA ILE A 22 -6.07 1.51 4.81
C ILE A 22 -6.50 0.73 3.56
N ALA A 23 -7.50 -0.12 3.72
CA ALA A 23 -8.23 -0.72 2.62
C ALA A 23 -9.72 -0.48 2.79
N THR A 24 -10.37 -0.12 1.70
CA THR A 24 -11.77 0.28 1.67
C THR A 24 -12.52 -0.55 0.64
N ASP A 25 -13.66 -1.09 1.03
CA ASP A 25 -14.63 -1.67 0.11
C ASP A 25 -15.19 -0.55 -0.78
N VAL A 26 -15.12 -0.78 -2.09
CA VAL A 26 -15.63 0.10 -3.13
C VAL A 26 -16.45 -0.72 -4.12
N PRO A 27 -17.47 -0.13 -4.76
CA PRO A 27 -18.20 -0.84 -5.80
C PRO A 27 -17.25 -1.38 -6.86
N LYS A 28 -17.40 -2.67 -7.21
CA LYS A 28 -16.62 -3.28 -8.29
C LYS A 28 -16.81 -2.51 -9.59
N SER A 29 -15.69 -2.18 -10.23
CA SER A 29 -15.65 -1.47 -11.50
C SER A 29 -14.45 -1.96 -12.32
N ASN A 30 -14.28 -1.43 -13.53
CA ASN A 30 -13.05 -1.67 -14.31
C ASN A 30 -11.81 -1.11 -13.59
N ASP A 31 -11.98 -0.05 -12.80
CA ASP A 31 -10.91 0.59 -12.04
C ASP A 31 -10.57 -0.21 -10.77
N TYR A 32 -11.56 -0.87 -10.17
CA TYR A 32 -11.41 -1.68 -8.96
C TYR A 32 -12.14 -3.04 -9.10
N PRO A 33 -11.64 -3.97 -9.95
CA PRO A 33 -12.27 -5.27 -10.19
C PRO A 33 -12.41 -6.16 -8.94
N GLU A 34 -11.52 -6.03 -7.97
CA GLU A 34 -11.61 -6.76 -6.70
C GLU A 34 -12.58 -6.08 -5.71
N GLY A 35 -13.04 -4.86 -6.01
CA GLY A 35 -13.90 -4.08 -5.12
C GLY A 35 -13.16 -3.53 -3.90
N ILE A 36 -11.83 -3.44 -3.98
CA ILE A 36 -10.97 -2.94 -2.92
C ILE A 36 -10.15 -1.77 -3.46
N LYS A 37 -10.16 -0.66 -2.73
CA LYS A 37 -9.18 0.42 -2.87
C LYS A 37 -8.25 0.38 -1.67
N TYR A 38 -6.95 0.47 -1.86
CA TYR A 38 -6.01 0.48 -0.74
C TYR A 38 -4.92 1.53 -0.90
N ARG A 39 -4.35 1.90 0.25
CA ARG A 39 -3.12 2.69 0.38
C ARG A 39 -2.39 2.22 1.62
N PHE A 40 -1.27 1.56 1.43
CA PHE A 40 -0.37 1.15 2.51
C PHE A 40 0.91 1.94 2.35
N GLN A 41 1.34 2.68 3.36
CA GLN A 41 2.50 3.55 3.29
C GLN A 41 3.38 3.39 4.52
N TYR A 42 4.69 3.30 4.30
CA TYR A 42 5.73 3.31 5.32
C TYR A 42 6.63 4.51 5.05
N MET A 43 6.86 5.30 6.09
CA MET A 43 7.50 6.61 6.01
C MET A 43 8.60 6.71 7.07
N ALA A 44 9.65 7.44 6.74
CA ALA A 44 10.64 7.88 7.72
C ALA A 44 10.03 8.89 8.71
N GLU A 45 10.74 9.18 9.80
CA GLU A 45 10.34 10.20 10.80
C GLU A 45 9.98 11.55 10.16
N ASP A 46 10.77 11.96 9.16
CA ASP A 46 10.59 13.20 8.39
C ASP A 46 9.40 13.17 7.40
N GLY A 47 8.69 12.05 7.31
CA GLY A 47 7.54 11.85 6.42
C GLY A 47 7.90 11.47 4.99
N ARG A 48 9.18 11.27 4.62
CA ARG A 48 9.53 10.72 3.31
C ARG A 48 9.01 9.30 3.17
N THR A 49 8.35 9.01 2.05
CA THR A 49 7.92 7.66 1.69
C THR A 49 9.12 6.75 1.47
N LEU A 50 9.18 5.66 2.25
CA LEU A 50 10.17 4.59 2.11
C LEU A 50 9.58 3.40 1.33
N LEU A 51 8.28 3.17 1.49
CA LEU A 51 7.51 2.20 0.73
C LEU A 51 6.06 2.67 0.67
N ARG A 52 5.39 2.51 -0.47
CA ARG A 52 3.93 2.66 -0.53
C ARG A 52 3.34 1.69 -1.52
N PHE A 53 2.43 0.82 -1.10
CA PHE A 53 1.58 0.07 -2.01
C PHE A 53 0.31 0.86 -2.26
N ASP A 54 -0.08 1.04 -3.51
CA ASP A 54 -1.41 1.54 -3.84
C ASP A 54 -1.97 0.90 -5.10
N ASN A 55 -3.27 1.11 -5.32
CA ASN A 55 -3.97 0.65 -6.51
C ASN A 55 -4.68 1.75 -7.30
N PHE A 56 -4.10 2.95 -7.33
CA PHE A 56 -4.70 4.04 -8.09
C PHE A 56 -4.72 3.69 -9.60
N PRO A 57 -5.89 3.69 -10.26
CA PRO A 57 -6.04 3.16 -11.62
C PRO A 57 -5.34 4.00 -12.69
N ASP A 58 -5.21 5.32 -12.48
CA ASP A 58 -4.67 6.25 -13.47
C ASP A 58 -3.20 6.61 -13.17
N HIS A 59 -2.34 5.60 -12.99
CA HIS A 59 -0.90 5.83 -12.84
C HIS A 59 -0.17 5.64 -14.18
N PRO A 60 0.58 6.65 -14.67
CA PRO A 60 1.34 6.48 -15.91
C PRO A 60 2.39 5.38 -15.76
N ARG A 61 2.49 4.51 -16.77
CA ARG A 61 3.60 3.55 -17.01
C ARG A 61 3.71 2.37 -16.05
N VAL A 62 2.78 2.20 -15.13
CA VAL A 62 2.76 1.07 -14.20
C VAL A 62 1.35 0.51 -14.15
N ASP A 63 1.25 -0.80 -13.93
CA ASP A 63 -0.05 -1.42 -13.69
C ASP A 63 -0.71 -0.88 -12.42
N ARG A 64 -2.01 -1.10 -12.34
CA ARG A 64 -2.87 -0.65 -11.25
C ARG A 64 -2.30 -0.99 -9.89
N HIS A 65 -1.92 -2.24 -9.65
CA HIS A 65 -1.22 -2.62 -8.41
C HIS A 65 0.25 -2.27 -8.54
N HIS A 66 0.68 -1.25 -7.81
CA HIS A 66 2.05 -0.78 -7.88
C HIS A 66 2.54 -0.37 -6.51
N TYR A 67 3.85 -0.16 -6.41
CA TYR A 67 4.48 0.39 -5.25
C TYR A 67 5.46 1.51 -5.57
N HIS A 68 5.59 2.42 -4.61
CA HIS A 68 6.52 3.53 -4.63
C HIS A 68 7.65 3.27 -3.63
N THR A 69 8.84 3.68 -4.00
CA THR A 69 10.04 3.72 -3.16
C THR A 69 10.69 5.10 -3.34
N PRO A 70 11.73 5.45 -2.56
CA PRO A 70 12.53 6.65 -2.83
C PRO A 70 13.10 6.70 -4.25
N ASP A 71 13.32 5.53 -4.88
CA ASP A 71 14.01 5.39 -6.15
C ASP A 71 13.07 5.34 -7.36
N GLY A 72 11.76 5.19 -7.17
CA GLY A 72 10.80 5.11 -8.27
C GLY A 72 9.51 4.37 -7.95
N VAL A 73 8.76 4.09 -9.02
CA VAL A 73 7.46 3.39 -9.01
C VAL A 73 7.56 2.12 -9.85
N TYR A 74 7.03 1.02 -9.33
CA TYR A 74 7.18 -0.32 -9.89
C TYR A 74 5.86 -1.11 -9.78
N ASP A 75 5.61 -2.03 -10.70
CA ASP A 75 4.36 -2.81 -10.82
C ASP A 75 4.55 -4.32 -10.75
N ASP A 76 5.73 -4.81 -10.37
CA ASP A 76 6.01 -6.24 -10.19
C ASP A 76 5.42 -6.82 -8.89
N ILE A 77 4.36 -6.19 -8.36
CA ILE A 77 3.61 -6.65 -7.20
C ILE A 77 2.29 -7.30 -7.58
N GLU A 78 2.19 -8.60 -7.34
CA GLU A 78 0.93 -9.32 -7.49
C GLU A 78 -0.07 -8.99 -6.35
N TYR A 79 -1.34 -8.83 -6.74
CA TYR A 79 -2.47 -8.78 -5.81
C TYR A 79 -3.30 -10.06 -5.95
N THR A 80 -3.20 -10.96 -4.97
CA THR A 80 -4.02 -12.18 -4.91
C THR A 80 -5.26 -11.97 -4.04
N ASP A 81 -5.05 -11.45 -2.83
CA ASP A 81 -6.06 -11.12 -1.85
C ASP A 81 -5.50 -10.12 -0.82
N LEU A 82 -6.41 -9.45 -0.10
CA LEU A 82 -6.04 -8.41 0.86
C LEU A 82 -5.11 -8.92 1.97
N LYS A 83 -5.32 -10.14 2.48
CA LYS A 83 -4.53 -10.70 3.58
C LYS A 83 -3.10 -11.04 3.14
N ALA A 84 -2.94 -11.59 1.94
CA ALA A 84 -1.64 -11.81 1.33
C ALA A 84 -0.93 -10.48 1.07
N HIS A 85 -1.66 -9.47 0.59
CA HIS A 85 -1.11 -8.16 0.28
C HIS A 85 -0.64 -7.40 1.53
N VAL A 86 -1.41 -7.43 2.62
CA VAL A 86 -1.03 -6.91 3.95
C VAL A 86 0.26 -7.57 4.45
N ARG A 87 0.33 -8.92 4.38
CA ARG A 87 1.56 -9.65 4.79
C ARG A 87 2.77 -9.25 3.95
N LYS A 88 2.60 -9.13 2.62
CA LYS A 88 3.67 -8.69 1.72
C LYS A 88 4.16 -7.28 2.07
N PHE A 89 3.24 -6.37 2.40
CA PHE A 89 3.60 -5.02 2.81
C PHE A 89 4.45 -5.01 4.10
N HIS A 90 4.05 -5.76 5.13
CA HIS A 90 4.85 -5.88 6.35
C HIS A 90 6.24 -6.49 6.07
N THR A 91 6.34 -7.55 5.26
CA THR A 91 7.64 -8.13 4.88
C THR A 91 8.54 -7.11 4.19
N GLU A 92 8.02 -6.39 3.20
CA GLU A 92 8.80 -5.38 2.46
C GLU A 92 9.19 -4.17 3.34
N MET A 93 8.36 -3.82 4.32
CA MET A 93 8.66 -2.81 5.33
C MET A 93 9.78 -3.29 6.27
N ASP A 94 9.66 -4.49 6.83
CA ASP A 94 10.66 -5.09 7.72
C ASP A 94 12.02 -5.20 7.01
N ASP A 95 12.04 -5.69 5.77
CA ASP A 95 13.25 -5.79 4.94
C ASP A 95 13.93 -4.43 4.70
N ARG A 96 13.19 -3.33 4.75
CA ARG A 96 13.72 -1.96 4.60
C ARG A 96 14.17 -1.37 5.94
N ARG A 97 13.50 -1.72 7.04
CA ARG A 97 13.86 -1.27 8.39
C ARG A 97 15.14 -1.95 8.90
N GLU A 98 15.40 -3.19 8.46
CA GLU A 98 16.60 -3.95 8.83
C GLU A 98 17.87 -3.60 8.03
N ARG A 99 17.76 -2.72 7.02
CA ARG A 99 18.89 -2.29 6.16
C ARG A 99 19.53 -0.99 6.67
#